data_AF-A0A2Z6Q2R7-F1
#
_entry.id   AF-A0A2Z6Q2R7-F1
#
_cell.length_a   1.000
_cell.length_b   1.000
_cell.length_c   1.000
_cell.angle_alpha   90.00
_cell.angle_beta   90.00
_cell.angle_gamma   90.00
#
_symmetry.space_group_name_H-M   'P 1'
#
loop_
_entity.id
_entity.type
_entity.pdbx_description
1 polymer ?
#
loop_
_entity_poly.entity_id
_entity_poly.type
_entity_poly.pdbx_seq_one_letter_code
_entity_poly.pdbx_strand_id
1 'polypeptide(L)'
;MDSLRTMETKQINATREEIGKARSEIVFNKGILSNNETELNEKIEDRCREEKSERETLSKKRENIHREIEELLLRVERLRAEEDNYSKQINEIDAKIENITNEYNPEKEELLREKNELDNKEQDIENKSRHVEEIENQLHSRLDYCKKQYESSQEELALLEKRIEEMGSMSKINREEANEVEKLIDHLRSRAQRDLDCEKEISENRVRMEECDIEVKKLTSKVMHDKQTYSNVQQDISTIDTQIPALEEQKKLAVAGRDFKSASRLANRIKDLQSTRDERTKFLETKCASLERDQEDLKMARKNLKEYNSRFIEVEKNIGSELFEELNESLLQLRSRYDVANQRNFHTLMSLLQNEIKGLENRIDQIKVRYGLSNSNIQSDILNKLQVTTRSKVDSNESTTSIINNSTRLEELEAQLQEAVEREDYLLAEQLQTEIRSIQGLEMSNK
;
A
#
# COMPACT_ATOMS: atom_id res chain seq x y z
N MET A 1 -100.45 -38.33 208.52
CA MET A 1 -99.28 -39.12 208.08
C MET A 1 -99.81 -40.20 207.15
N ASP A 2 -99.71 -39.96 205.83
CA ASP A 2 -100.07 -40.84 204.67
C ASP A 2 -100.84 -40.11 203.55
N SER A 3 -101.15 -38.83 203.75
CA SER A 3 -101.75 -37.89 202.78
C SER A 3 -100.88 -37.51 201.56
N LEU A 4 -99.74 -38.17 201.30
CA LEU A 4 -98.90 -37.84 200.13
C LEU A 4 -98.53 -39.03 199.24
N ARG A 5 -98.56 -40.28 199.72
CA ARG A 5 -98.01 -41.40 198.93
C ARG A 5 -98.94 -41.98 197.86
N THR A 6 -100.25 -41.93 198.03
CA THR A 6 -101.18 -42.57 197.08
C THR A 6 -101.71 -41.64 195.98
N MET A 7 -101.62 -40.32 196.17
CA MET A 7 -101.94 -39.34 195.13
C MET A 7 -100.87 -39.33 194.03
N GLU A 8 -99.59 -39.51 194.39
CA GLU A 8 -98.47 -39.65 193.44
C GLU A 8 -98.59 -40.92 192.59
N THR A 9 -99.17 -42.02 193.12
CA THR A 9 -99.36 -43.26 192.35
C THR A 9 -100.45 -43.13 191.27
N LYS A 10 -101.45 -42.26 191.49
CA LYS A 10 -102.44 -41.93 190.44
C LYS A 10 -101.86 -41.04 189.34
N GLN A 11 -100.90 -40.16 189.65
CA GLN A 11 -100.26 -39.30 188.65
C GLN A 11 -99.20 -40.01 187.79
N ILE A 12 -98.52 -41.02 188.35
CA ILE A 12 -97.52 -41.82 187.62
C ILE A 12 -98.19 -42.75 186.58
N ASN A 13 -99.40 -43.24 186.83
CA ASN A 13 -100.09 -44.13 185.89
C ASN A 13 -100.73 -43.38 184.71
N ALA A 14 -101.25 -42.16 184.90
CA ALA A 14 -101.78 -41.36 183.80
C ALA A 14 -100.69 -40.92 182.80
N THR A 15 -99.50 -40.55 183.30
CA THR A 15 -98.37 -40.15 182.45
C THR A 15 -97.73 -41.32 181.70
N ARG A 16 -97.79 -42.55 182.24
CA ARG A 16 -97.33 -43.75 181.54
C ARG A 16 -98.21 -44.10 180.33
N GLU A 17 -99.51 -43.87 180.41
CA GLU A 17 -100.43 -44.18 179.31
C GLU A 17 -100.31 -43.18 178.15
N GLU A 18 -100.06 -41.90 178.45
CA GLU A 18 -99.75 -40.88 177.43
C GLU A 18 -98.41 -41.12 176.74
N ILE A 19 -97.38 -41.54 177.47
CA ILE A 19 -96.07 -41.92 176.90
C ILE A 19 -96.21 -43.17 176.00
N GLY A 20 -97.13 -44.08 176.32
CA GLY A 20 -97.47 -45.23 175.49
C GLY A 20 -98.03 -44.83 174.12
N LYS A 21 -98.96 -43.86 174.08
CA LYS A 21 -99.52 -43.35 172.82
C LYS A 21 -98.49 -42.59 171.99
N ALA A 22 -97.67 -41.73 172.62
CA ALA A 22 -96.64 -40.97 171.91
C ALA A 22 -95.51 -41.86 171.33
N ARG A 23 -95.16 -42.97 172.00
CA ARG A 23 -94.16 -43.92 171.48
C ARG A 23 -94.65 -44.69 170.25
N SER A 24 -95.91 -45.13 170.25
CA SER A 24 -96.48 -45.83 169.08
C SER A 24 -96.61 -44.93 167.85
N GLU A 25 -96.94 -43.65 168.04
CA GLU A 25 -97.08 -42.68 166.94
C GLU A 25 -95.71 -42.31 166.32
N ILE A 26 -94.64 -42.23 167.13
CA ILE A 26 -93.27 -42.03 166.63
C ILE A 26 -92.76 -43.24 165.85
N VAL A 27 -93.03 -44.47 166.32
CA VAL A 27 -92.59 -45.69 165.62
C VAL A 27 -93.27 -45.81 164.25
N PHE A 28 -94.56 -45.46 164.16
CA PHE A 28 -95.29 -45.47 162.89
C PHE A 28 -94.77 -44.41 161.90
N ASN A 29 -94.56 -43.17 162.36
CA ASN A 29 -94.03 -42.11 161.50
C ASN A 29 -92.58 -42.35 161.05
N LYS A 30 -91.76 -43.02 161.88
CA LYS A 30 -90.39 -43.42 161.51
C LYS A 30 -90.38 -44.53 160.43
N GLY A 31 -91.38 -45.41 160.45
CA GLY A 31 -91.58 -46.43 159.41
C GLY A 31 -91.93 -45.85 158.04
N ILE A 32 -92.81 -44.83 157.99
CA ILE A 32 -93.16 -44.17 156.72
C ILE A 32 -91.98 -43.37 156.15
N LEU A 33 -91.20 -42.68 157.00
CA LEU A 33 -90.05 -41.90 156.53
C LEU A 33 -88.96 -42.78 155.90
N SER A 34 -88.67 -43.93 156.52
CA SER A 34 -87.68 -44.88 156.00
C SER A 34 -88.07 -45.44 154.62
N ASN A 35 -89.37 -45.63 154.37
CA ASN A 35 -89.85 -46.18 153.11
C ASN A 35 -89.78 -45.13 151.97
N ASN A 36 -90.06 -43.87 152.28
CA ASN A 36 -89.91 -42.77 151.31
C ASN A 36 -88.44 -42.50 150.95
N GLU A 37 -87.51 -42.67 151.90
CA GLU A 37 -86.07 -42.50 151.67
C GLU A 37 -85.52 -43.57 150.73
N THR A 38 -85.98 -44.82 150.86
CA THR A 38 -85.61 -45.91 149.93
C THR A 38 -86.16 -45.69 148.52
N GLU A 39 -87.42 -45.28 148.35
CA GLU A 39 -87.98 -44.99 147.02
C GLU A 39 -87.30 -43.82 146.32
N LEU A 40 -86.84 -42.80 147.07
CA LEU A 40 -86.14 -41.65 146.49
C LEU A 40 -84.74 -42.05 145.99
N ASN A 41 -84.02 -42.89 146.75
CA ASN A 41 -82.70 -43.38 146.35
C ASN A 41 -82.78 -44.27 145.12
N GLU A 42 -83.78 -45.15 145.01
CA GLU A 42 -83.98 -45.99 143.83
C GLU A 42 -84.23 -45.15 142.56
N LYS A 43 -85.02 -44.07 142.67
CA LYS A 43 -85.26 -43.13 141.56
C LYS A 43 -84.03 -42.32 141.14
N ILE A 44 -83.10 -42.02 142.06
CA ILE A 44 -81.85 -41.32 141.74
C ILE A 44 -80.88 -42.25 141.01
N GLU A 45 -80.79 -43.50 141.47
CA GLU A 45 -79.84 -44.47 140.92
C GLU A 45 -80.19 -44.89 139.48
N ASP A 46 -81.48 -45.09 139.19
CA ASP A 46 -81.93 -45.38 137.83
C ASP A 46 -81.73 -44.19 136.87
N ARG A 47 -81.90 -42.95 137.33
CA ARG A 47 -81.67 -41.74 136.51
C ARG A 47 -80.19 -41.39 136.28
N CYS A 48 -79.24 -42.05 136.94
CA CYS A 48 -77.80 -41.82 136.73
C CYS A 48 -77.10 -42.94 135.96
N ARG A 49 -77.80 -44.03 135.65
CA ARG A 49 -77.21 -45.22 135.04
C ARG A 49 -76.87 -45.00 133.56
N GLU A 50 -77.74 -44.33 132.81
CA GLU A 50 -77.54 -44.06 131.38
C GLU A 50 -76.38 -43.08 131.14
N GLU A 51 -76.32 -41.99 131.89
CA GLU A 51 -75.30 -40.93 131.75
C GLU A 51 -73.90 -41.41 132.15
N LYS A 52 -73.80 -42.30 133.15
CA LYS A 52 -72.52 -42.95 133.50
C LYS A 52 -72.00 -43.82 132.35
N SER A 53 -72.88 -44.54 131.67
CA SER A 53 -72.51 -45.39 130.51
C SER A 53 -72.01 -44.55 129.34
N GLU A 54 -72.72 -43.47 129.00
CA GLU A 54 -72.36 -42.61 127.86
C GLU A 54 -70.99 -41.94 128.05
N ARG A 55 -70.70 -41.42 129.25
CA ARG A 55 -69.40 -40.83 129.60
C ARG A 55 -68.23 -41.78 129.34
N GLU A 56 -68.39 -43.05 129.66
CA GLU A 56 -67.33 -44.06 129.52
C GLU A 56 -67.04 -44.38 128.05
N THR A 57 -68.07 -44.39 127.19
CA THR A 57 -67.88 -44.57 125.74
C THR A 57 -67.13 -43.40 125.09
N LEU A 58 -67.41 -42.16 125.50
CA LEU A 58 -66.72 -40.97 124.99
C LEU A 58 -65.26 -40.90 125.45
N SER A 59 -64.96 -41.32 126.68
CA SER A 59 -63.57 -41.39 127.17
C SER A 59 -62.73 -42.35 126.33
N LYS A 60 -63.27 -43.54 126.01
CA LYS A 60 -62.59 -44.51 125.14
C LYS A 60 -62.37 -43.97 123.73
N LYS A 61 -63.35 -43.28 123.15
CA LYS A 61 -63.19 -42.62 121.84
C LYS A 61 -62.08 -41.56 121.87
N ARG A 62 -62.03 -40.76 122.94
CA ARG A 62 -60.99 -39.74 123.13
C ARG A 62 -59.58 -40.37 123.21
N GLU A 63 -59.41 -41.44 123.98
CA GLU A 63 -58.13 -42.16 124.08
C GLU A 63 -57.70 -42.80 122.77
N ASN A 64 -58.64 -43.25 121.93
CA ASN A 64 -58.31 -43.82 120.63
C ASN A 64 -57.77 -42.76 119.66
N ILE A 65 -58.44 -41.60 119.59
CA ILE A 65 -57.97 -40.47 118.76
C ILE A 65 -56.61 -39.96 119.26
N HIS A 66 -56.39 -39.92 120.57
CA HIS A 66 -55.10 -39.47 121.12
C HIS A 66 -53.93 -40.36 120.69
N ARG A 67 -54.11 -41.69 120.72
CA ARG A 67 -53.12 -42.63 120.19
C ARG A 67 -52.86 -42.44 118.69
N GLU A 68 -53.91 -42.21 117.90
CA GLU A 68 -53.77 -41.99 116.46
C GLU A 68 -52.98 -40.70 116.14
N ILE A 69 -53.16 -39.65 116.95
CA ILE A 69 -52.36 -38.43 116.87
C ILE A 69 -50.88 -38.71 117.16
N GLU A 70 -50.58 -39.49 118.20
CA GLU A 70 -49.19 -39.85 118.55
C GLU A 70 -48.52 -40.68 117.42
N GLU A 71 -49.22 -41.63 116.83
CA GLU A 71 -48.70 -42.43 115.70
C GLU A 71 -48.43 -41.58 114.46
N LEU A 72 -49.31 -40.62 114.14
CA LEU A 72 -49.11 -39.71 113.01
C LEU A 72 -47.93 -38.76 113.22
N LEU A 73 -47.72 -38.26 114.45
CA LEU A 73 -46.55 -37.42 114.77
C LEU A 73 -45.24 -38.20 114.57
N LEU A 74 -45.18 -39.45 115.04
CA LEU A 74 -44.02 -40.33 114.83
C LEU A 74 -43.78 -40.62 113.34
N ARG A 75 -44.84 -40.71 112.52
CA ARG A 75 -44.70 -40.90 111.07
C ARG A 75 -44.13 -39.66 110.38
N VAL A 76 -44.57 -38.47 110.78
CA VAL A 76 -44.06 -37.19 110.24
C VAL A 76 -42.58 -36.99 110.59
N GLU A 77 -42.17 -37.28 111.82
CA GLU A 77 -40.75 -37.22 112.21
C GLU A 77 -39.89 -38.15 111.35
N ARG A 78 -40.36 -39.39 111.11
CA ARG A 78 -39.64 -40.35 110.28
C ARG A 78 -39.48 -39.89 108.82
N LEU A 79 -40.55 -39.31 108.24
CA LEU A 79 -40.52 -38.80 106.88
C LEU A 79 -39.61 -37.57 106.72
N ARG A 80 -39.57 -36.68 107.72
CA ARG A 80 -38.62 -35.55 107.73
C ARG A 80 -37.17 -36.02 107.80
N ALA A 81 -36.89 -37.05 108.60
CA ALA A 81 -35.55 -37.65 108.64
C ALA A 81 -35.16 -38.30 107.29
N GLU A 82 -36.12 -38.90 106.57
CA GLU A 82 -35.90 -39.43 105.21
C GLU A 82 -35.65 -38.29 104.20
N GLU A 83 -36.40 -37.19 104.25
CA GLU A 83 -36.20 -35.99 103.42
C GLU A 83 -34.82 -35.35 103.63
N ASP A 84 -34.38 -35.22 104.89
CA ASP A 84 -33.04 -34.74 105.24
C ASP A 84 -31.94 -35.67 104.71
N ASN A 85 -32.17 -36.98 104.74
CA ASN A 85 -31.24 -37.96 104.19
C ASN A 85 -31.14 -37.86 102.65
N TYR A 86 -32.27 -37.71 101.96
CA TYR A 86 -32.26 -37.50 100.51
C TYR A 86 -31.60 -36.18 100.11
N SER A 87 -31.85 -35.11 100.86
CA SER A 87 -31.20 -33.81 100.61
C SER A 87 -29.68 -33.89 100.74
N LYS A 88 -29.18 -34.64 101.72
CA LYS A 88 -27.74 -34.91 101.86
C LYS A 88 -27.18 -35.69 100.67
N GLN A 89 -27.88 -36.74 100.21
CA GLN A 89 -27.45 -37.53 99.05
C GLN A 89 -27.42 -36.72 97.76
N ILE A 90 -28.39 -35.83 97.54
CA ILE A 90 -28.41 -34.94 96.37
C ILE A 90 -27.19 -34.01 96.40
N ASN A 91 -26.94 -33.35 97.52
CA ASN A 91 -25.78 -32.46 97.66
C ASN A 91 -24.45 -33.20 97.45
N GLU A 92 -24.32 -34.44 97.92
CA GLU A 92 -23.14 -35.26 97.66
C GLU A 92 -22.99 -35.63 96.17
N ILE A 93 -24.09 -35.87 95.46
CA ILE A 93 -24.06 -36.15 94.02
C ILE A 93 -23.73 -34.88 93.23
N ASP A 94 -24.32 -33.74 93.57
CA ASP A 94 -24.04 -32.45 92.92
C ASP A 94 -22.56 -32.06 93.09
N ALA A 95 -22.00 -32.25 94.29
CA ALA A 95 -20.57 -32.06 94.53
C ALA A 95 -19.70 -33.00 93.69
N LYS A 96 -20.13 -34.25 93.46
CA LYS A 96 -19.43 -35.18 92.56
C LYS A 96 -19.53 -34.74 91.10
N ILE A 97 -20.68 -34.26 90.65
CA ILE A 97 -20.87 -33.74 89.29
C ILE A 97 -20.00 -32.50 89.08
N GLU A 98 -19.95 -31.60 90.04
CA GLU A 98 -19.11 -30.40 89.99
C GLU A 98 -17.62 -30.78 89.94
N ASN A 99 -17.17 -31.73 90.77
CA ASN A 99 -15.78 -32.18 90.75
C ASN A 99 -15.41 -32.83 89.41
N ILE A 100 -16.27 -33.71 88.87
CA ILE A 100 -16.07 -34.31 87.53
C ILE A 100 -16.02 -33.21 86.47
N THR A 101 -16.95 -32.25 86.51
CA THR A 101 -16.97 -31.13 85.54
C THR A 101 -15.67 -30.32 85.61
N ASN A 102 -15.16 -30.06 86.81
CA ASN A 102 -13.92 -29.33 87.02
C ASN A 102 -12.66 -30.11 86.60
N GLU A 103 -12.64 -31.44 86.75
CA GLU A 103 -11.55 -32.29 86.27
C GLU A 103 -11.39 -32.24 84.75
N TYR A 104 -12.50 -32.17 83.99
CA TYR A 104 -12.50 -32.10 82.53
C TYR A 104 -12.47 -30.68 81.94
N ASN A 105 -12.63 -29.64 82.76
CA ASN A 105 -12.58 -28.24 82.30
C ASN A 105 -11.23 -27.86 81.64
N PRO A 106 -10.05 -28.22 82.20
CA PRO A 106 -8.77 -27.94 81.56
C PRO A 106 -8.63 -28.61 80.18
N GLU A 107 -9.11 -29.85 80.03
CA GLU A 107 -9.10 -30.57 78.76
C GLU A 107 -10.02 -29.91 77.73
N LYS A 108 -11.19 -29.43 78.17
CA LYS A 108 -12.10 -28.65 77.33
C LYS A 108 -11.50 -27.31 76.89
N GLU A 109 -10.81 -26.60 77.78
CA GLU A 109 -10.09 -25.36 77.44
C GLU A 109 -8.94 -25.62 76.47
N GLU A 110 -8.21 -26.72 76.65
CA GLU A 110 -7.12 -27.11 75.75
C GLU A 110 -7.64 -27.50 74.37
N LEU A 111 -8.73 -28.28 74.29
CA LEU A 111 -9.40 -28.59 73.03
C LEU A 111 -9.92 -27.33 72.32
N LEU A 112 -10.42 -26.34 73.07
CA LEU A 112 -10.85 -25.07 72.49
C LEU A 112 -9.66 -24.27 71.95
N ARG A 113 -8.51 -24.29 72.65
CA ARG A 113 -7.27 -23.67 72.19
C ARG A 113 -6.77 -24.33 70.93
N GLU A 114 -6.69 -25.66 70.91
CA GLU A 114 -6.26 -26.44 69.74
C GLU A 114 -7.20 -26.19 68.55
N LYS A 115 -8.51 -26.16 68.77
CA LYS A 115 -9.48 -25.80 67.74
C LYS A 115 -9.19 -24.42 67.15
N ASN A 116 -9.00 -23.41 68.00
CA ASN A 116 -8.69 -22.05 67.53
C ASN A 116 -7.36 -22.00 66.77
N GLU A 117 -6.34 -22.79 67.19
CA GLU A 117 -5.07 -22.90 66.47
C GLU A 117 -5.24 -23.57 65.10
N LEU A 118 -6.08 -24.61 65.00
CA LEU A 118 -6.41 -25.27 63.74
C LEU A 118 -7.19 -24.34 62.82
N ASP A 119 -8.20 -23.63 63.32
CA ASP A 119 -8.98 -22.64 62.55
C ASP A 119 -8.06 -21.55 61.97
N ASN A 120 -7.09 -21.06 62.76
CA ASN A 120 -6.10 -20.09 62.30
C ASN A 120 -5.16 -20.65 61.23
N LYS A 121 -4.71 -21.91 61.39
CA LYS A 121 -3.86 -22.59 60.39
C LYS A 121 -4.63 -22.85 59.09
N GLU A 122 -5.90 -23.24 59.19
CA GLU A 122 -6.79 -23.41 58.04
C GLU A 122 -6.95 -22.09 57.28
N GLN A 123 -7.19 -20.99 57.99
CA GLN A 123 -7.28 -19.67 57.37
C GLN A 123 -5.96 -19.21 56.73
N ASP A 124 -4.81 -19.47 57.35
CA ASP A 124 -3.49 -19.17 56.77
C ASP A 124 -3.22 -19.99 55.49
N ILE A 125 -3.57 -21.28 55.50
CA ILE A 125 -3.46 -22.16 54.32
C ILE A 125 -4.40 -21.68 53.21
N GLU A 126 -5.62 -21.26 53.54
CA GLU A 126 -6.58 -20.75 52.56
C GLU A 126 -6.08 -19.43 51.93
N ASN A 127 -5.54 -18.52 52.73
CA ASN A 127 -4.95 -17.27 52.25
C ASN A 127 -3.73 -17.53 51.35
N LYS A 128 -2.84 -18.45 51.75
CA LYS A 128 -1.69 -18.86 50.92
C LYS A 128 -2.12 -19.51 49.62
N SER A 129 -3.14 -20.37 49.66
CA SER A 129 -3.72 -21.00 48.47
C SER A 129 -4.27 -19.95 47.49
N ARG A 130 -5.06 -18.98 47.99
CA ARG A 130 -5.56 -17.86 47.18
C ARG A 130 -4.41 -17.04 46.56
N HIS A 131 -3.36 -16.76 47.32
CA HIS A 131 -2.21 -16.02 46.81
C HIS A 131 -1.44 -16.78 45.73
N VAL A 132 -1.27 -18.09 45.88
CA VAL A 132 -0.66 -18.94 44.85
C VAL A 132 -1.52 -18.94 43.59
N GLU A 133 -2.84 -19.08 43.72
CA GLU A 133 -3.78 -19.03 42.59
C GLU A 133 -3.74 -17.68 41.86
N GLU A 134 -3.61 -16.57 42.59
CA GLU A 134 -3.39 -15.24 42.00
C GLU A 134 -2.08 -15.17 41.20
N ILE A 135 -0.98 -15.68 41.75
CA ILE A 135 0.32 -15.71 41.07
C ILE A 135 0.26 -16.61 39.83
N GLU A 136 -0.36 -17.78 39.92
CA GLU A 136 -0.55 -18.70 38.80
C GLU A 136 -1.35 -18.05 37.67
N ASN A 137 -2.46 -17.38 38.01
CA ASN A 137 -3.26 -16.64 37.03
C ASN A 137 -2.49 -15.49 36.38
N GLN A 138 -1.67 -14.75 37.13
CA GLN A 138 -0.79 -13.72 36.59
C GLN A 138 0.28 -14.29 35.67
N LEU A 139 0.90 -15.41 36.04
CA LEU A 139 1.89 -16.10 35.21
C LEU A 139 1.27 -16.63 33.93
N HIS A 140 0.08 -17.24 34.00
CA HIS A 140 -0.65 -17.73 32.83
C HIS A 140 -0.99 -16.58 31.88
N SER A 141 -1.51 -15.47 32.39
CA SER A 141 -1.81 -14.28 31.60
C SER A 141 -0.57 -13.71 30.90
N ARG A 142 0.59 -13.69 31.59
CA ARG A 142 1.86 -13.25 31.00
C ARG A 142 2.38 -14.21 29.94
N LEU A 143 2.26 -15.53 30.16
CA LEU A 143 2.64 -16.55 29.19
C LEU A 143 1.79 -16.43 27.92
N ASP A 144 0.49 -16.29 28.05
CA ASP A 144 -0.42 -16.10 26.93
C ASP A 144 -0.11 -14.82 26.15
N TYR A 145 0.20 -13.73 26.85
CA TYR A 145 0.62 -12.48 26.22
C TYR A 145 1.93 -12.65 25.43
N CYS A 146 2.95 -13.25 26.05
CA CYS A 146 4.23 -13.53 25.38
C CYS A 146 4.06 -14.45 24.18
N LYS A 147 3.20 -15.46 24.28
CA LYS A 147 2.90 -16.40 23.19
C LYS A 147 2.25 -15.67 22.01
N LYS A 148 1.22 -14.86 22.27
CA LYS A 148 0.57 -14.05 21.22
C LYS A 148 1.55 -13.10 20.54
N GLN A 149 2.41 -12.43 21.31
CA GLN A 149 3.42 -11.53 20.75
C GLN A 149 4.45 -12.28 19.90
N TYR A 150 4.89 -13.46 20.35
CA TYR A 150 5.79 -14.31 19.59
C TYR A 150 5.16 -14.77 18.27
N GLU A 151 3.90 -15.22 18.31
CA GLU A 151 3.13 -15.62 17.12
C GLU A 151 3.00 -14.46 16.12
N SER A 152 2.58 -13.27 16.57
CA SER A 152 2.48 -12.09 15.70
C SER A 152 3.84 -11.68 15.10
N SER A 153 4.91 -11.69 15.90
CA SER A 153 6.26 -11.38 15.39
C SER A 153 6.74 -12.42 14.37
N GLN A 154 6.40 -13.69 14.55
CA GLN A 154 6.75 -14.76 13.62
C GLN A 154 6.00 -14.61 12.29
N GLU A 155 4.72 -14.22 12.33
CA GLU A 155 3.94 -13.89 11.13
C GLU A 155 4.53 -12.70 10.36
N GLU A 156 4.91 -11.62 11.07
CA GLU A 156 5.57 -10.46 10.46
C GLU A 156 6.91 -10.82 9.82
N LEU A 157 7.72 -11.65 10.48
CA LEU A 157 8.99 -12.15 9.92
C LEU A 157 8.75 -12.96 8.64
N ALA A 158 7.78 -13.88 8.63
CA ALA A 158 7.46 -14.66 7.45
C ALA A 158 6.99 -13.78 6.27
N LEU A 159 6.22 -12.73 6.54
CA LEU A 159 5.82 -11.75 5.51
C LEU A 159 7.00 -10.95 4.96
N LEU A 160 7.94 -10.54 5.83
CA LEU A 160 9.15 -9.84 5.42
C LEU A 160 10.09 -10.74 4.59
N GLU A 161 10.27 -11.99 4.99
CA GLU A 161 11.05 -12.98 4.25
C GLU A 161 10.49 -13.17 2.84
N LYS A 162 9.18 -13.38 2.72
CA LYS A 162 8.50 -13.46 1.42
C LYS A 162 8.73 -12.22 0.56
N ARG A 163 8.62 -11.03 1.15
CA ARG A 163 8.86 -9.76 0.44
C ARG A 163 10.31 -9.62 -0.01
N ILE A 164 11.28 -10.09 0.77
CA ILE A 164 12.70 -10.09 0.40
C ILE A 164 12.92 -11.04 -0.79
N GLU A 165 12.31 -12.22 -0.80
CA GLU A 165 12.39 -13.16 -1.93
C GLU A 165 11.78 -12.58 -3.21
N GLU A 166 10.61 -11.95 -3.12
CA GLU A 166 9.96 -11.25 -4.23
C GLU A 166 10.86 -10.11 -4.77
N MET A 167 11.40 -9.28 -3.88
CA MET A 167 12.30 -8.18 -4.25
C MET A 167 13.62 -8.69 -4.85
N GLY A 168 14.16 -9.80 -4.34
CA GLY A 168 15.35 -10.45 -4.89
C GLY A 168 15.12 -10.98 -6.31
N SER A 169 13.95 -11.60 -6.53
CA SER A 169 13.54 -12.07 -7.84
C SER A 169 13.37 -10.92 -8.84
N MET A 170 12.69 -9.84 -8.42
CA MET A 170 12.54 -8.62 -9.23
C MET A 170 13.89 -7.95 -9.54
N SER A 171 14.80 -7.87 -8.57
CA SER A 171 16.14 -7.29 -8.77
C SER A 171 16.96 -8.08 -9.79
N LYS A 172 16.85 -9.42 -9.77
CA LYS A 172 17.50 -10.29 -10.75
C LYS A 172 16.97 -10.03 -12.17
N ILE A 173 15.64 -9.99 -12.33
CA ILE A 173 14.97 -9.68 -13.61
C ILE A 173 15.43 -8.30 -14.12
N ASN A 174 15.38 -7.26 -13.28
CA ASN A 174 15.78 -5.91 -13.67
C ASN A 174 17.27 -5.82 -14.06
N ARG A 175 18.14 -6.59 -13.40
CA ARG A 175 19.56 -6.66 -13.75
C ARG A 175 19.78 -7.34 -15.10
N GLU A 176 19.07 -8.43 -15.37
CA GLU A 176 19.11 -9.08 -16.67
C GLU A 176 18.57 -8.16 -17.77
N GLU A 177 17.47 -7.45 -17.51
CA GLU A 177 16.92 -6.45 -18.42
C GLU A 177 17.93 -5.33 -18.72
N ALA A 178 18.58 -4.78 -17.70
CA ALA A 178 19.59 -3.73 -17.87
C ALA A 178 20.76 -4.18 -18.77
N ASN A 179 21.24 -5.42 -18.59
CA ASN A 179 22.31 -5.98 -19.43
C ASN A 179 21.87 -6.14 -20.90
N GLU A 180 20.61 -6.51 -21.15
CA GLU A 180 20.08 -6.60 -22.51
C GLU A 180 19.85 -5.22 -23.15
N VAL A 181 19.46 -4.22 -22.36
CA VAL A 181 19.39 -2.83 -22.80
C VAL A 181 20.78 -2.30 -23.18
N GLU A 182 21.82 -2.61 -22.41
CA GLU A 182 23.20 -2.23 -22.75
C GLU A 182 23.66 -2.83 -24.09
N LYS A 183 23.39 -4.13 -24.31
CA LYS A 183 23.65 -4.79 -25.59
C LYS A 183 22.87 -4.17 -26.76
N LEU A 184 21.65 -3.68 -26.51
CA LEU A 184 20.87 -2.95 -27.51
C LEU A 184 21.56 -1.62 -27.84
N ILE A 185 21.98 -0.85 -26.84
CA ILE A 185 22.66 0.43 -27.03
C ILE A 185 23.93 0.26 -27.88
N ASP A 186 24.75 -0.76 -27.59
CA ASP A 186 25.98 -1.02 -28.35
C ASP A 186 25.70 -1.41 -29.81
N HIS A 187 24.66 -2.20 -30.04
CA HIS A 187 24.20 -2.52 -31.39
C HIS A 187 23.74 -1.26 -32.15
N LEU A 188 23.00 -0.36 -31.50
CA LEU A 188 22.54 0.89 -32.10
C LEU A 188 23.68 1.85 -32.41
N ARG A 189 24.68 1.96 -31.53
CA ARG A 189 25.90 2.75 -31.78
C ARG A 189 26.67 2.21 -32.99
N SER A 190 26.86 0.90 -33.05
CA SER A 190 27.59 0.25 -34.16
C SER A 190 26.91 0.49 -35.50
N ARG A 191 25.56 0.42 -35.54
CA ARG A 191 24.78 0.74 -36.73
C ARG A 191 24.86 2.21 -37.12
N ALA A 192 24.72 3.12 -36.16
CA ALA A 192 24.81 4.56 -36.43
C ALA A 192 26.20 4.94 -37.00
N GLN A 193 27.26 4.26 -36.53
CA GLN A 193 28.60 4.44 -37.09
C GLN A 193 28.69 3.95 -38.53
N ARG A 194 28.13 2.78 -38.86
CA ARG A 194 28.09 2.31 -40.26
C ARG A 194 27.33 3.25 -41.19
N ASP A 195 26.17 3.74 -40.78
CA ASP A 195 25.39 4.72 -41.55
C ASP A 195 26.27 5.95 -41.88
N LEU A 196 27.02 6.46 -40.90
CA LEU A 196 27.95 7.58 -41.09
C LEU A 196 29.09 7.24 -42.06
N ASP A 197 29.67 6.05 -41.94
CA ASP A 197 30.76 5.60 -42.81
C ASP A 197 30.29 5.48 -44.27
N CYS A 198 29.09 4.94 -44.50
CA CYS A 198 28.47 4.87 -45.83
C CYS A 198 28.17 6.25 -46.43
N GLU A 199 27.62 7.19 -45.64
CA GLU A 199 27.40 8.57 -46.09
C GLU A 199 28.71 9.26 -46.47
N LYS A 200 29.76 9.02 -45.68
CA LYS A 200 31.09 9.54 -45.95
C LYS A 200 31.62 9.02 -47.28
N GLU A 201 31.53 7.72 -47.53
CA GLU A 201 31.95 7.11 -48.80
C GLU A 201 31.21 7.69 -50.02
N ILE A 202 29.88 7.85 -49.92
CA ILE A 202 29.08 8.48 -50.99
C ILE A 202 29.51 9.93 -51.21
N SER A 203 29.72 10.69 -50.13
CA SER A 203 30.14 12.09 -50.21
C SER A 203 31.51 12.26 -50.87
N GLU A 204 32.48 11.41 -50.51
CA GLU A 204 33.83 11.44 -51.09
C GLU A 204 33.81 11.11 -52.59
N ASN A 205 33.03 10.11 -53.00
CA ASN A 205 32.89 9.79 -54.43
C ASN A 205 32.14 10.89 -55.18
N ARG A 206 31.13 11.53 -54.58
CA ARG A 206 30.42 12.68 -55.19
C ARG A 206 31.37 13.85 -55.45
N VAL A 207 32.26 14.17 -54.51
CA VAL A 207 33.26 15.24 -54.67
C VAL A 207 34.19 14.93 -55.84
N ARG A 208 34.71 13.71 -55.94
CA ARG A 208 35.57 13.30 -57.07
C ARG A 208 34.85 13.37 -58.42
N MET A 209 33.56 13.07 -58.46
CA MET A 209 32.74 13.21 -59.68
C MET A 209 32.63 14.68 -60.11
N GLU A 210 32.38 15.57 -59.15
CA GLU A 210 32.28 17.02 -59.39
C GLU A 210 33.62 17.60 -59.87
N GLU A 211 34.74 17.13 -59.32
CA GLU A 211 36.09 17.52 -59.79
C GLU A 211 36.30 17.20 -61.28
N CYS A 212 35.88 16.00 -61.72
CA CYS A 212 35.93 15.63 -63.14
C CYS A 212 34.99 16.50 -64.00
N ASP A 213 33.80 16.87 -63.49
CA ASP A 213 32.86 17.72 -64.23
C ASP A 213 33.39 19.15 -64.39
N ILE A 214 34.01 19.70 -63.34
CA ILE A 214 34.69 21.00 -63.39
C ILE A 214 35.81 20.99 -64.43
N GLU A 215 36.60 19.90 -64.51
CA GLU A 215 37.65 19.75 -65.52
C GLU A 215 37.06 19.76 -66.95
N VAL A 216 35.97 19.03 -67.18
CA VAL A 216 35.27 19.02 -68.48
C VAL A 216 34.73 20.40 -68.84
N LYS A 217 34.14 21.14 -67.88
CA LYS A 217 33.67 22.52 -68.08
C LYS A 217 34.81 23.47 -68.46
N LYS A 218 35.96 23.36 -67.78
CA LYS A 218 37.16 24.15 -68.06
C LYS A 218 37.73 23.89 -69.46
N LEU A 219 37.91 22.62 -69.82
CA LEU A 219 38.40 22.23 -71.15
C LEU A 219 37.41 22.59 -72.25
N THR A 220 36.10 22.44 -72.02
CA THR A 220 35.06 22.86 -72.97
C THR A 220 35.15 24.35 -73.27
N SER A 221 35.30 25.18 -72.23
CA SER A 221 35.44 26.63 -72.39
C SER A 221 36.71 27.00 -73.17
N LYS A 222 37.83 26.33 -72.88
CA LYS A 222 39.10 26.52 -73.60
C LYS A 222 38.97 26.17 -75.09
N VAL A 223 38.42 25.00 -75.41
CA VAL A 223 38.20 24.55 -76.80
C VAL A 223 37.29 25.50 -77.57
N MET A 224 36.21 26.00 -76.93
CA MET A 224 35.32 26.98 -77.56
C MET A 224 36.04 28.30 -77.86
N HIS A 225 36.85 28.79 -76.93
CA HIS A 225 37.66 29.99 -77.14
C HIS A 225 38.67 29.80 -78.27
N ASP A 226 39.44 28.70 -78.27
CA ASP A 226 40.43 28.43 -79.30
C ASP A 226 39.78 28.23 -80.69
N LYS A 227 38.61 27.57 -80.78
CA LYS A 227 37.82 27.49 -82.04
C LYS A 227 37.44 28.86 -82.58
N GLN A 228 36.99 29.77 -81.72
CA GLN A 228 36.65 31.12 -82.14
C GLN A 228 37.88 31.88 -82.66
N THR A 229 39.01 31.77 -81.96
CA THR A 229 40.26 32.42 -82.41
C THR A 229 40.74 31.85 -83.75
N TYR A 230 40.65 30.54 -83.94
CA TYR A 230 40.98 29.87 -85.19
C TYR A 230 40.10 30.40 -86.34
N SER A 231 38.78 30.46 -86.14
CA SER A 231 37.84 30.96 -87.15
C SER A 231 38.13 32.42 -87.52
N ASN A 232 38.41 33.28 -86.55
CA ASN A 232 38.74 34.68 -86.79
C ASN A 232 40.04 34.82 -87.63
N VAL A 233 41.11 34.12 -87.25
CA VAL A 233 42.38 34.20 -87.99
C VAL A 233 42.25 33.57 -89.38
N GLN A 234 41.47 32.51 -89.53
CA GLN A 234 41.20 31.90 -90.84
C GLN A 234 40.46 32.89 -91.77
N GLN A 235 39.50 33.63 -91.24
CA GLN A 235 38.79 34.68 -91.98
C GLN A 235 39.73 35.82 -92.40
N ASP A 236 40.64 36.24 -91.51
CA ASP A 236 41.68 37.25 -91.82
C ASP A 236 42.58 36.78 -92.97
N ILE A 237 43.04 35.53 -92.94
CA ILE A 237 43.87 34.95 -94.01
C ILE A 237 43.10 34.94 -95.34
N SER A 238 41.84 34.47 -95.35
CA SER A 238 41.01 34.45 -96.56
C SER A 238 40.80 35.86 -97.13
N THR A 239 40.63 36.86 -96.27
CA THR A 239 40.52 38.26 -96.67
C THR A 239 41.82 38.75 -97.32
N ILE A 240 42.99 38.40 -96.79
CA ILE A 240 44.27 38.75 -97.40
C ILE A 240 44.47 38.02 -98.74
N ASP A 241 44.11 36.74 -98.82
CA ASP A 241 44.24 35.92 -100.03
C ASP A 241 43.37 36.42 -101.20
N THR A 242 42.23 37.05 -100.91
CA THR A 242 41.41 37.71 -101.93
C THR A 242 41.94 39.09 -102.34
N GLN A 243 42.57 39.84 -101.42
CA GLN A 243 43.13 41.17 -101.70
C GLN A 243 44.40 41.13 -102.53
N ILE A 244 45.27 40.13 -102.33
CA ILE A 244 46.57 40.04 -103.01
C ILE A 244 46.43 39.99 -104.55
N PRO A 245 45.60 39.12 -105.16
CA PRO A 245 45.40 39.08 -106.60
C PRO A 245 44.86 40.40 -107.18
N ALA A 246 43.93 41.04 -106.47
CA ALA A 246 43.38 42.33 -106.88
C ALA A 246 44.46 43.44 -106.91
N LEU A 247 45.33 43.48 -105.90
CA LEU A 247 46.47 44.40 -105.85
C LEU A 247 47.53 44.05 -106.90
N GLU A 248 47.74 42.77 -107.22
CA GLU A 248 48.64 42.33 -108.29
C GLU A 248 48.15 42.79 -109.67
N GLU A 249 46.85 42.71 -109.93
CA GLU A 249 46.23 43.22 -111.15
C GLU A 249 46.36 44.74 -111.25
N GLN A 250 46.05 45.48 -110.18
CA GLN A 250 46.27 46.93 -110.10
C GLN A 250 47.74 47.31 -110.33
N LYS A 251 48.68 46.53 -109.79
CA LYS A 251 50.11 46.73 -110.03
C LYS A 251 50.45 46.56 -111.51
N LYS A 252 49.93 45.52 -112.18
CA LYS A 252 50.13 45.29 -113.61
C LYS A 252 49.59 46.45 -114.45
N LEU A 253 48.40 46.96 -114.11
CA LEU A 253 47.79 48.13 -114.77
C LEU A 253 48.64 49.40 -114.57
N ALA A 254 49.14 49.66 -113.35
CA ALA A 254 50.02 50.80 -113.07
C ALA A 254 51.35 50.74 -113.84
N VAL A 255 51.95 49.54 -113.97
CA VAL A 255 53.15 49.33 -114.79
C VAL A 255 52.85 49.57 -116.28
N ALA A 256 51.72 49.06 -116.79
CA ALA A 256 51.28 49.29 -118.17
C ALA A 256 51.01 50.78 -118.45
N GLY A 257 50.47 51.51 -117.47
CA GLY A 257 50.26 52.95 -117.50
C GLY A 257 51.52 53.81 -117.25
N ARG A 258 52.70 53.18 -117.09
CA ARG A 258 53.99 53.84 -116.77
C ARG A 258 54.01 54.62 -115.45
N ASP A 259 53.08 54.35 -114.53
CA ASP A 259 53.08 54.91 -113.17
C ASP A 259 53.88 54.02 -112.21
N PHE A 260 55.20 54.15 -112.29
CA PHE A 260 56.14 53.36 -111.49
C PHE A 260 56.08 53.67 -109.98
N LYS A 261 55.65 54.87 -109.59
CA LYS A 261 55.50 55.24 -108.18
C LYS A 261 54.34 54.48 -107.54
N SER A 262 53.19 54.45 -108.21
CA SER A 262 52.03 53.68 -107.75
C SER A 262 52.31 52.18 -107.78
N ALA A 263 52.98 51.68 -108.83
CA ALA A 263 53.40 50.27 -108.90
C ALA A 263 54.35 49.87 -107.76
N SER A 264 55.30 50.72 -107.38
CA SER A 264 56.21 50.46 -106.25
C SER A 264 55.49 50.44 -104.90
N ARG A 265 54.54 51.37 -104.67
CA ARG A 265 53.69 51.36 -103.45
C ARG A 265 52.85 50.08 -103.37
N LEU A 266 52.23 49.68 -104.48
CA LEU A 266 51.45 48.44 -104.57
C LEU A 266 52.32 47.20 -104.34
N ALA A 267 53.55 47.18 -104.87
CA ALA A 267 54.50 46.09 -104.64
C ALA A 267 54.89 45.96 -103.16
N ASN A 268 55.17 47.07 -102.48
CA ASN A 268 55.45 47.07 -101.04
C ASN A 268 54.23 46.59 -100.24
N ARG A 269 53.03 47.08 -100.58
CA ARG A 269 51.80 46.65 -99.91
C ARG A 269 51.50 45.16 -100.09
N ILE A 270 51.74 44.61 -101.29
CA ILE A 270 51.63 43.16 -101.55
C ILE A 270 52.64 42.40 -100.68
N LYS A 271 53.89 42.86 -100.60
CA LYS A 271 54.92 42.23 -99.78
C LYS A 271 54.57 42.25 -98.28
N ASP A 272 54.06 43.37 -97.77
CA ASP A 272 53.63 43.50 -96.37
C ASP A 272 52.44 42.59 -96.05
N LEU A 273 51.46 42.51 -96.96
CA LEU A 273 50.31 41.61 -96.83
C LEU A 273 50.73 40.13 -96.92
N GLN A 274 51.69 39.79 -97.79
CA GLN A 274 52.27 38.45 -97.86
C GLN A 274 52.99 38.08 -96.55
N SER A 275 53.81 38.98 -95.99
CA SER A 275 54.46 38.76 -94.68
C SER A 275 53.42 38.55 -93.57
N THR A 276 52.38 39.40 -93.54
CA THR A 276 51.30 39.30 -92.55
C THR A 276 50.52 37.98 -92.71
N ARG A 277 50.23 37.58 -93.95
CA ARG A 277 49.58 36.29 -94.25
C ARG A 277 50.44 35.13 -93.76
N ASP A 278 51.74 35.12 -94.07
CA ASP A 278 52.64 34.04 -93.66
C ASP A 278 52.78 33.95 -92.13
N GLU A 279 52.82 35.09 -91.42
CA GLU A 279 52.78 35.15 -89.95
C GLU A 279 51.47 34.60 -89.39
N ARG A 280 50.33 35.00 -89.98
CA ARG A 280 49.00 34.52 -89.57
C ARG A 280 48.82 33.03 -89.86
N THR A 281 49.34 32.52 -90.98
CA THR A 281 49.35 31.10 -91.32
C THR A 281 50.16 30.30 -90.31
N LYS A 282 51.37 30.73 -89.95
CA LYS A 282 52.18 30.08 -88.91
C LYS A 282 51.50 30.10 -87.53
N PHE A 283 50.87 31.21 -87.18
CA PHE A 283 50.08 31.30 -85.95
C PHE A 283 48.89 30.33 -85.97
N LEU A 284 48.16 30.26 -87.09
CA LEU A 284 47.04 29.36 -87.28
C LEU A 284 47.47 27.89 -87.21
N GLU A 285 48.59 27.49 -87.83
CA GLU A 285 49.15 26.13 -87.73
C GLU A 285 49.46 25.75 -86.28
N THR A 286 50.09 26.65 -85.53
CA THR A 286 50.39 26.44 -84.09
C THR A 286 49.11 26.33 -83.26
N LYS A 287 48.11 27.18 -83.55
CA LYS A 287 46.80 27.15 -82.89
C LYS A 287 45.99 25.91 -83.26
N CYS A 288 46.08 25.43 -84.50
CA CYS A 288 45.46 24.18 -84.93
C CYS A 288 46.01 23.00 -84.12
N ALA A 289 47.34 22.89 -84.03
CA ALA A 289 47.98 21.83 -83.23
C ALA A 289 47.68 21.94 -81.72
N SER A 290 47.46 23.15 -81.18
CA SER A 290 46.97 23.32 -79.81
C SER A 290 45.52 22.88 -79.65
N LEU A 291 44.65 23.29 -80.57
CA LEU A 291 43.23 23.00 -80.55
C LEU A 291 42.94 21.49 -80.71
N GLU A 292 43.71 20.80 -81.56
CA GLU A 292 43.62 19.34 -81.71
C GLU A 292 43.97 18.62 -80.40
N ARG A 293 45.03 19.06 -79.71
CA ARG A 293 45.39 18.52 -78.39
C ARG A 293 44.29 18.77 -77.35
N ASP A 294 43.82 20.02 -77.26
CA ASP A 294 42.77 20.38 -76.30
C ASP A 294 41.44 19.65 -76.59
N GLN A 295 41.14 19.34 -77.86
CA GLN A 295 39.99 18.51 -78.25
C GLN A 295 40.14 17.05 -77.82
N GLU A 296 41.34 16.46 -77.96
CA GLU A 296 41.58 15.09 -77.51
C GLU A 296 41.58 15.00 -75.97
N ASP A 297 42.17 15.98 -75.28
CA ASP A 297 42.11 16.10 -73.82
C ASP A 297 40.66 16.22 -73.33
N LEU A 298 39.85 17.06 -73.99
CA LEU A 298 38.42 17.20 -73.68
C LEU A 298 37.65 15.88 -73.91
N LYS A 299 37.97 15.16 -74.98
CA LYS A 299 37.35 13.86 -75.27
C LYS A 299 37.73 12.81 -74.22
N MET A 300 38.98 12.80 -73.78
CA MET A 300 39.45 11.94 -72.71
C MET A 300 38.79 12.29 -71.37
N ALA A 301 38.73 13.58 -71.00
CA ALA A 301 38.06 14.05 -69.79
C ALA A 301 36.57 13.70 -69.77
N ARG A 302 35.85 13.87 -70.90
CA ARG A 302 34.44 13.46 -71.02
C ARG A 302 34.25 11.96 -70.88
N LYS A 303 35.17 11.16 -71.43
CA LYS A 303 35.15 9.70 -71.27
C LYS A 303 35.36 9.34 -69.80
N ASN A 304 36.33 9.94 -69.13
CA ASN A 304 36.62 9.72 -67.71
C ASN A 304 35.43 10.11 -66.83
N LEU A 305 34.81 11.27 -67.06
CA LEU A 305 33.60 11.70 -66.34
C LEU A 305 32.46 10.69 -66.50
N LYS A 306 32.23 10.19 -67.73
CA LYS A 306 31.18 9.19 -67.98
C LYS A 306 31.46 7.87 -67.25
N GLU A 307 32.70 7.39 -67.29
CA GLU A 307 33.10 6.17 -66.59
C GLU A 307 33.00 6.34 -65.06
N TYR A 308 33.42 7.49 -64.54
CA TYR A 308 33.34 7.79 -63.12
C TYR A 308 31.90 7.94 -62.64
N ASN A 309 31.04 8.63 -63.40
CA ASN A 309 29.62 8.74 -63.10
C ASN A 309 28.92 7.37 -63.09
N SER A 310 29.22 6.49 -64.05
CA SER A 310 28.69 5.12 -64.04
C SER A 310 29.14 4.34 -62.81
N ARG A 311 30.43 4.44 -62.44
CA ARG A 311 30.95 3.80 -61.22
C ARG A 311 30.32 4.39 -59.95
N PHE A 312 30.12 5.70 -59.90
CA PHE A 312 29.48 6.36 -58.76
C PHE A 312 28.05 5.85 -58.55
N ILE A 313 27.25 5.78 -59.61
CA ILE A 313 25.89 5.24 -59.56
C ILE A 313 25.89 3.78 -59.08
N GLU A 314 26.84 2.97 -59.55
CA GLU A 314 26.98 1.58 -59.12
C GLU A 314 27.38 1.46 -57.65
N VAL A 315 28.34 2.26 -57.18
CA VAL A 315 28.75 2.32 -55.77
C VAL A 315 27.60 2.79 -54.88
N GLU A 316 26.91 3.87 -55.26
CA GLU A 316 25.76 4.40 -54.51
C GLU A 316 24.64 3.35 -54.41
N LYS A 317 24.39 2.61 -55.49
CA LYS A 317 23.41 1.51 -55.51
C LYS A 317 23.86 0.33 -54.63
N ASN A 318 25.14 -0.06 -54.69
CA ASN A 318 25.67 -1.17 -53.90
C ASN A 318 25.62 -0.86 -52.42
N ILE A 319 26.08 0.33 -52.00
CA ILE A 319 25.95 0.81 -50.61
C ILE A 319 24.48 0.81 -50.17
N GLY A 320 23.58 1.30 -51.02
CA GLY A 320 22.14 1.27 -50.76
C GLY A 320 21.60 -0.15 -50.53
N SER A 321 22.02 -1.11 -51.36
CA SER A 321 21.60 -2.51 -51.26
C SER A 321 22.16 -3.20 -50.01
N GLU A 322 23.44 -2.99 -49.71
CA GLU A 322 24.10 -3.52 -48.52
C GLU A 322 23.43 -2.98 -47.25
N LEU A 323 23.22 -1.66 -47.17
CA LEU A 323 22.49 -1.05 -46.04
C LEU A 323 21.07 -1.60 -45.93
N PHE A 324 20.36 -1.79 -47.05
CA PHE A 324 19.02 -2.36 -47.02
C PHE A 324 19.02 -3.78 -46.46
N GLU A 325 19.95 -4.64 -46.87
CA GLU A 325 20.09 -6.00 -46.36
C GLU A 325 20.44 -6.01 -44.87
N GLU A 326 21.46 -5.24 -44.46
CA GLU A 326 21.89 -5.14 -43.06
C GLU A 326 20.77 -4.64 -42.12
N LEU A 327 19.97 -3.67 -42.57
CA LEU A 327 18.85 -3.16 -41.78
C LEU A 327 17.71 -4.17 -41.68
N ASN A 328 17.43 -4.94 -42.72
CA ASN A 328 16.43 -6.01 -42.65
C ASN A 328 16.88 -7.14 -41.71
N GLU A 329 18.15 -7.53 -41.76
CA GLU A 329 18.71 -8.49 -40.81
C GLU A 329 18.61 -7.96 -39.38
N SER A 330 18.96 -6.70 -39.16
CA SER A 330 18.85 -6.03 -37.86
C SER A 330 17.39 -5.98 -37.38
N LEU A 331 16.45 -5.68 -38.27
CA LEU A 331 15.02 -5.68 -37.97
C LEU A 331 14.53 -7.07 -37.52
N LEU A 332 14.97 -8.13 -38.20
CA LEU A 332 14.64 -9.50 -37.82
C LEU A 332 15.23 -9.87 -36.45
N GLN A 333 16.49 -9.50 -36.21
CA GLN A 333 17.15 -9.72 -34.92
C GLN A 333 16.44 -8.98 -33.78
N LEU A 334 16.01 -7.72 -33.99
CA LEU A 334 15.31 -6.95 -32.99
C LEU A 334 13.90 -7.49 -32.70
N ARG A 335 13.18 -7.97 -33.73
CA ARG A 335 11.89 -8.66 -33.53
C ARG A 335 12.07 -9.94 -32.72
N SER A 336 13.10 -10.73 -33.00
CA SER A 336 13.43 -11.91 -32.21
C SER A 336 13.78 -11.54 -30.75
N ARG A 337 14.56 -10.48 -30.54
CA ARG A 337 14.85 -9.96 -29.19
C ARG A 337 13.60 -9.47 -28.48
N TYR A 338 12.66 -8.86 -29.20
CA TYR A 338 11.38 -8.41 -28.64
C TYR A 338 10.56 -9.59 -28.13
N ASP A 339 10.50 -10.69 -28.88
CA ASP A 339 9.81 -11.91 -28.46
C ASP A 339 10.43 -12.51 -27.19
N VAL A 340 11.76 -12.53 -27.10
CA VAL A 340 12.48 -12.99 -25.90
C VAL A 340 12.23 -12.04 -24.72
N ALA A 341 12.25 -10.73 -24.93
CA ALA A 341 11.96 -9.73 -23.91
C ALA A 341 10.53 -9.88 -23.38
N ASN A 342 9.57 -10.15 -24.26
CA ASN A 342 8.17 -10.41 -23.91
C ASN A 342 8.02 -11.69 -23.07
N GLN A 343 8.70 -12.79 -23.44
CA GLN A 343 8.70 -14.02 -22.65
C GLN A 343 9.28 -13.84 -21.24
N ARG A 344 10.26 -12.94 -21.09
CA ARG A 344 10.92 -12.65 -19.82
C ARG A 344 10.29 -11.48 -19.03
N ASN A 345 9.24 -10.86 -19.55
CA ASN A 345 8.58 -9.69 -18.97
C ASN A 345 9.53 -8.49 -18.75
N PHE A 346 10.45 -8.26 -19.69
CA PHE A 346 11.33 -7.09 -19.69
C PHE A 346 10.59 -5.88 -20.30
N HIS A 347 9.78 -5.21 -19.48
CA HIS A 347 8.85 -4.17 -19.92
C HIS A 347 9.54 -2.95 -20.56
N THR A 348 10.65 -2.51 -19.99
CA THR A 348 11.43 -1.37 -20.49
C THR A 348 12.08 -1.73 -21.81
N LEU A 349 12.71 -2.90 -21.88
CA LEU A 349 13.35 -3.38 -23.10
C LEU A 349 12.34 -3.57 -24.23
N MET A 350 11.15 -4.10 -23.95
CA MET A 350 10.07 -4.23 -24.93
C MET A 350 9.69 -2.88 -25.54
N SER A 351 9.49 -1.86 -24.70
CA SER A 351 9.13 -0.51 -25.19
C SER A 351 10.23 0.09 -26.06
N LEU A 352 11.49 -0.06 -25.65
CA LEU A 352 12.65 0.40 -26.43
C LEU A 352 12.75 -0.34 -27.77
N LEU A 353 12.65 -1.67 -27.77
CA LEU A 353 12.70 -2.49 -28.98
C LEU A 353 11.55 -2.17 -29.93
N GLN A 354 10.34 -1.93 -29.43
CA GLN A 354 9.19 -1.57 -30.27
C GLN A 354 9.41 -0.23 -30.98
N ASN A 355 9.90 0.78 -30.26
CA ASN A 355 10.24 2.07 -30.84
C ASN A 355 11.34 1.94 -31.90
N GLU A 356 12.34 1.12 -31.60
CA GLU A 356 13.46 0.89 -32.51
C GLU A 356 13.05 0.13 -33.77
N ILE A 357 12.24 -0.92 -33.65
CA ILE A 357 11.67 -1.67 -34.79
C ILE A 357 10.92 -0.72 -35.72
N LYS A 358 10.07 0.15 -35.16
CA LYS A 358 9.32 1.14 -35.96
C LYS A 358 10.25 2.17 -36.61
N GLY A 359 11.29 2.60 -35.89
CA GLY A 359 12.33 3.49 -36.43
C GLY A 359 13.06 2.87 -37.61
N LEU A 360 13.44 1.60 -37.49
CA LEU A 360 14.08 0.82 -38.54
C LEU A 360 13.19 0.60 -39.76
N GLU A 361 11.92 0.28 -39.57
CA GLU A 361 10.96 0.14 -40.68
C GLU A 361 10.90 1.43 -41.52
N ASN A 362 10.79 2.58 -40.84
CA ASN A 362 10.82 3.87 -41.52
C ASN A 362 12.15 4.13 -42.24
N ARG A 363 13.28 3.77 -41.61
CA ARG A 363 14.62 3.95 -42.20
C ARG A 363 14.81 3.06 -43.43
N ILE A 364 14.36 1.82 -43.36
CA ILE A 364 14.37 0.87 -44.48
C ILE A 364 13.58 1.46 -45.65
N ASP A 365 12.40 2.02 -45.41
CA ASP A 365 11.60 2.64 -46.46
C ASP A 365 12.28 3.90 -47.05
N GLN A 366 12.95 4.71 -46.23
CA GLN A 366 13.76 5.83 -46.71
C GLN A 366 14.91 5.37 -47.63
N ILE A 367 15.62 4.31 -47.25
CA ILE A 367 16.72 3.75 -48.05
C ILE A 367 16.20 3.18 -49.37
N LYS A 368 15.05 2.47 -49.35
CA LYS A 368 14.41 1.99 -50.57
C LYS A 368 14.09 3.11 -51.55
N VAL A 369 13.60 4.24 -51.04
CA VAL A 369 13.27 5.41 -51.87
C VAL A 369 14.53 6.08 -52.38
N ARG A 370 15.50 6.36 -51.49
CA ARG A 370 16.73 7.08 -51.82
C ARG A 370 17.56 6.38 -52.88
N TYR A 371 17.73 5.06 -52.75
CA TYR A 371 18.59 4.27 -53.63
C TYR A 371 17.80 3.53 -54.74
N GLY A 372 16.51 3.82 -54.89
CA GLY A 372 15.70 3.25 -55.98
C GLY A 372 15.54 1.72 -55.91
N LEU A 373 15.52 1.14 -54.71
CA LEU A 373 15.41 -0.32 -54.49
C LEU A 373 13.95 -0.82 -54.51
N SER A 374 12.99 0.06 -54.77
CA SER A 374 11.56 -0.29 -54.78
C SER A 374 11.13 -0.86 -56.14
N ASN A 375 10.34 -1.95 -56.12
CA ASN A 375 9.53 -2.33 -57.28
C ASN A 375 8.58 -1.18 -57.65
N SER A 376 8.55 -0.83 -58.93
CA SER A 376 7.95 0.37 -59.54
C SER A 376 6.46 0.66 -59.24
N ASN A 377 5.76 -0.18 -58.48
CA ASN A 377 4.35 0.00 -58.13
C ASN A 377 4.09 0.66 -56.75
N ILE A 378 5.10 0.85 -55.91
CA ILE A 378 4.93 1.39 -54.53
C ILE A 378 5.24 2.91 -54.47
N GLN A 379 5.82 3.45 -55.54
CA GLN A 379 6.36 4.81 -55.61
C GLN A 379 5.30 5.91 -55.44
N SER A 380 4.04 5.66 -55.80
CA SER A 380 2.93 6.64 -55.67
C SER A 380 2.37 6.72 -54.24
N ASP A 381 2.32 5.61 -53.51
CA ASP A 381 1.66 5.55 -52.20
C ASP A 381 2.56 6.03 -51.06
N ILE A 382 3.89 5.85 -51.18
CA ILE A 382 4.86 6.30 -50.17
C ILE A 382 5.10 7.81 -50.27
N LEU A 383 5.18 8.38 -51.49
CA LEU A 383 5.34 9.82 -51.68
C LEU A 383 4.15 10.61 -51.09
N ASN A 384 2.93 10.06 -51.25
CA ASN A 384 1.71 10.63 -50.69
C ASN A 384 1.68 10.55 -49.15
N LYS A 385 2.18 9.47 -48.52
CA LYS A 385 2.26 9.38 -47.05
C LYS A 385 3.29 10.34 -46.44
N LEU A 386 4.39 10.61 -47.13
CA LEU A 386 5.41 11.57 -46.68
C LEU A 386 4.90 13.03 -46.76
N GLN A 387 4.10 13.39 -47.77
CA GLN A 387 3.47 14.71 -47.86
C GLN A 387 2.33 14.94 -46.84
N VAL A 388 1.64 13.87 -46.40
CA VAL A 388 0.58 13.98 -45.39
C VAL A 388 1.16 14.17 -43.98
N THR A 389 2.34 13.63 -43.71
CA THR A 389 2.98 13.72 -42.38
C THR A 389 3.63 15.09 -42.14
N THR A 390 4.03 15.81 -43.19
CA THR A 390 4.51 17.20 -43.07
C THR A 390 3.37 18.23 -42.97
N ARG A 391 2.12 17.85 -43.29
CA ARG A 391 0.94 18.74 -43.17
C ARG A 391 0.17 18.63 -41.86
N SER A 392 0.34 17.58 -41.05
CA SER A 392 -0.45 17.41 -39.81
C SER A 392 0.17 18.01 -38.54
N LYS A 393 1.23 18.82 -38.66
CA LYS A 393 1.91 19.47 -37.53
C LYS A 393 2.00 21.00 -37.67
N VAL A 394 1.01 21.63 -38.30
CA VAL A 394 0.90 23.09 -38.38
C VAL A 394 -0.54 23.50 -38.07
N ASP A 395 -1.00 23.24 -36.84
CA ASP A 395 -2.18 23.88 -36.26
C ASP A 395 -1.75 24.57 -34.97
N SER A 396 -1.09 25.71 -35.14
CA SER A 396 -1.02 26.84 -34.19
C SER A 396 0.13 27.76 -34.60
N ASN A 397 -0.16 28.81 -35.39
CA ASN A 397 0.53 30.12 -35.40
C ASN A 397 0.18 30.85 -36.71
N GLU A 398 -0.98 31.50 -36.73
CA GLU A 398 -1.60 32.06 -37.94
C GLU A 398 -1.30 33.55 -38.18
N SER A 399 -0.21 34.09 -37.63
CA SER A 399 0.10 35.52 -37.82
C SER A 399 1.53 35.84 -38.23
N THR A 400 2.42 34.85 -38.31
CA THR A 400 3.79 34.99 -38.84
C THR A 400 3.97 34.35 -40.22
N THR A 401 3.02 33.54 -40.68
CA THR A 401 3.11 32.75 -41.91
C THR A 401 2.84 33.55 -43.19
N SER A 402 2.11 34.68 -43.12
CA SER A 402 1.84 35.47 -44.33
C SER A 402 3.06 36.29 -44.78
N ILE A 403 3.93 36.68 -43.84
CA ILE A 403 5.14 37.47 -44.15
C ILE A 403 6.23 36.55 -44.71
N ILE A 404 6.38 35.34 -44.14
CA ILE A 404 7.37 34.36 -44.61
C ILE A 404 7.00 33.82 -46.00
N ASN A 405 5.71 33.60 -46.28
CA ASN A 405 5.26 33.16 -47.60
C ASN A 405 5.41 34.22 -48.70
N ASN A 406 5.30 35.51 -48.36
CA ASN A 406 5.54 36.57 -49.33
C ASN A 406 7.04 36.72 -49.64
N SER A 407 7.91 36.57 -48.65
CA SER A 407 9.36 36.61 -48.83
C SER A 407 9.87 35.48 -49.76
N THR A 408 9.40 34.25 -49.57
CA THR A 408 9.78 33.12 -50.43
C THR A 408 9.20 33.24 -51.84
N ARG A 409 7.96 33.74 -51.96
CA ARG A 409 7.34 34.06 -53.26
C ARG A 409 8.12 35.14 -54.01
N LEU A 410 8.68 36.13 -53.30
CA LEU A 410 9.46 37.21 -53.89
C LEU A 410 10.79 36.71 -54.46
N GLU A 411 11.49 35.85 -53.71
CA GLU A 411 12.74 35.21 -54.16
C GLU A 411 12.50 34.32 -55.40
N GLU A 412 11.38 33.58 -55.45
CA GLU A 412 11.01 32.79 -56.63
C GLU A 412 10.70 33.66 -57.85
N LEU A 413 9.98 34.78 -57.67
CA LEU A 413 9.66 35.71 -58.76
C LEU A 413 10.90 36.47 -59.25
N GLU A 414 11.84 36.81 -58.37
CA GLU A 414 13.13 37.41 -58.74
C GLU A 414 14.01 36.43 -59.51
N ALA A 415 14.04 35.16 -59.12
CA ALA A 415 14.74 34.11 -59.87
C ALA A 415 14.12 33.89 -61.27
N GLN A 416 12.79 33.90 -61.37
CA GLN A 416 12.09 33.80 -62.66
C GLN A 416 12.29 35.04 -63.53
N LEU A 417 12.40 36.22 -62.94
CA LEU A 417 12.71 37.46 -63.67
C LEU A 417 14.14 37.40 -64.23
N GLN A 418 15.10 36.94 -63.43
CA GLN A 418 16.49 36.77 -63.87
C GLN A 418 16.58 35.77 -65.03
N GLU A 419 15.86 34.65 -64.94
CA GLU A 419 15.80 33.65 -66.00
C GLU A 419 15.08 34.16 -67.27
N ALA A 420 14.03 34.98 -67.13
CA ALA A 420 13.34 35.60 -68.27
C ALA A 420 14.23 36.62 -69.01
N VAL A 421 15.04 37.40 -68.27
CA VAL A 421 16.02 38.34 -68.84
C VAL A 421 17.15 37.59 -69.55
N GLU A 422 17.64 36.49 -68.98
CA GLU A 422 18.66 35.64 -69.61
C GLU A 422 18.17 34.96 -70.90
N ARG A 423 16.85 34.79 -71.05
CA ARG A 423 16.21 34.26 -72.26
C ARG A 423 15.74 35.33 -73.25
N GLU A 424 16.03 36.62 -72.99
CA GLU A 424 15.58 37.77 -73.79
C GLU A 424 14.05 37.90 -73.94
N ASP A 425 13.27 37.31 -73.03
CA ASP A 425 11.80 37.44 -73.02
C ASP A 425 11.36 38.66 -72.20
N TYR A 426 11.49 39.83 -72.82
CA TYR A 426 11.24 41.12 -72.18
C TYR A 426 9.75 41.36 -71.83
N LEU A 427 8.81 40.68 -72.50
CA LEU A 427 7.39 40.77 -72.17
C LEU A 427 7.08 40.05 -70.86
N LEU A 428 7.65 38.85 -70.68
CA LEU A 428 7.53 38.10 -69.44
C LEU A 428 8.28 38.80 -68.29
N ALA A 429 9.44 39.38 -68.57
CA ALA A 429 10.19 40.16 -67.58
C ALA A 429 9.41 41.38 -67.08
N GLU A 430 8.71 42.11 -67.97
CA GLU A 430 7.89 43.26 -67.57
C GLU A 430 6.67 42.87 -66.71
N GLN A 431 6.06 41.71 -67.00
CA GLN A 431 4.97 41.14 -66.19
C GLN A 431 5.43 40.70 -64.79
N LEU A 432 6.56 39.99 -64.71
CA LEU A 432 7.14 39.57 -63.44
C LEU A 432 7.59 40.78 -62.61
N GLN A 433 8.14 41.81 -63.25
CA GLN A 433 8.54 43.03 -62.56
C GLN A 433 7.36 43.86 -62.04
N THR A 434 6.21 43.83 -62.71
CA THR A 434 4.98 44.46 -62.19
C THR A 434 4.36 43.68 -61.03
N GLU A 435 4.43 42.35 -61.06
CA GLU A 435 3.97 41.48 -59.97
C GLU A 435 4.84 41.64 -58.71
N ILE A 436 6.17 41.67 -58.85
CA ILE A 436 7.11 41.94 -57.74
C ILE A 436 6.82 43.30 -57.10
N ARG A 437 6.61 44.36 -57.90
CA ARG A 437 6.27 45.70 -57.36
C ARG A 437 4.94 45.72 -56.62
N SER A 438 3.96 44.92 -57.04
CA SER A 438 2.67 44.79 -56.36
C SER A 438 2.83 44.18 -54.96
N ILE A 439 3.65 43.13 -54.84
CA ILE A 439 3.91 42.46 -53.56
C ILE A 439 4.75 43.34 -52.63
N GLN A 440 5.80 43.99 -53.14
CA GLN A 440 6.61 44.95 -52.36
C GLN A 440 5.78 46.18 -51.91
N GLY A 441 4.82 46.63 -52.73
CA GLY A 441 3.88 47.70 -52.37
C GLY A 441 2.92 47.33 -51.24
N LEU A 442 2.48 46.06 -51.17
CA LEU A 442 1.63 45.54 -50.10
C LEU A 442 2.40 45.38 -48.77
N GLU A 443 3.70 45.06 -48.81
CA GLU A 443 4.55 45.00 -47.61
C GLU A 443 4.84 46.38 -47.01
N MET A 444 4.92 47.42 -47.85
CA MET A 444 5.13 48.81 -47.41
C MET A 444 3.86 49.48 -46.86
N SER A 445 2.67 48.97 -47.18
CA SER A 445 1.39 49.47 -46.64
C SER A 445 0.96 48.80 -45.33
N ASN A 446 1.66 47.74 -44.91
CA ASN A 446 1.40 46.94 -43.69
C ASN A 446 2.43 47.17 -42.56
N LYS A 447 3.28 48.20 -42.68
CA LYS A 447 4.08 48.79 -41.58
C LYS A 447 3.44 50.09 -41.15
#